data_AF-A0A1F3XYS4-F1
#
_entry.id   AF-A0A1F3XYS4-F1
#
_cell.length_a   1.000
_cell.length_b   1.000
_cell.length_c   1.000
_cell.angle_alpha   90.00
_cell.angle_beta   90.00
_cell.angle_gamma   90.00
#
_symmetry.space_group_name_H-M   'P 1'
#
loop_
_entity.id
_entity.type
_entity.pdbx_description
1 polymer ?
#
loop_
_entity_poly.entity_id
_entity_poly.type
_entity_poly.pdbx_seq_one_letter_code
_entity_poly.pdbx_strand_id
1 'polypeptide(L)'
;MKATLGIGEPLAHRLSSLTAIALWTAFTLMVWNRLAINSLKRAILVGAGWFVATLLVETFLINRDLTWSEVLQTYNVSAGEFWGVVLIWIGLMPLVIYRVKKS
;
A
#
# COMPACT_ATOMS: atom_id res chain seq x y z
N MET A 1 3.71 -15.52 -30.23
CA MET A 1 2.41 -14.84 -30.01
C MET A 1 1.74 -15.49 -28.80
N LYS A 2 2.00 -15.00 -27.58
CA LYS A 2 1.33 -15.51 -26.37
C LYS A 2 -0.07 -14.88 -26.34
N ALA A 3 -1.09 -15.70 -26.53
CA ALA A 3 -2.48 -15.29 -26.40
C ALA A 3 -2.74 -14.87 -24.95
N THR A 4 -2.92 -13.58 -24.70
CA THR A 4 -3.33 -13.04 -23.41
C THR A 4 -4.85 -13.17 -23.27
N LEU A 5 -5.30 -14.33 -22.78
CA LEU A 5 -6.66 -14.50 -22.23
C LEU A 5 -6.80 -13.88 -20.82
N GLY A 6 -6.01 -12.84 -20.53
CA GLY A 6 -6.03 -12.11 -19.27
C GLY A 6 -6.63 -10.73 -19.49
N ILE A 7 -7.44 -10.29 -18.54
CA ILE A 7 -7.85 -8.90 -18.36
C ILE A 7 -6.63 -8.03 -18.71
N GLY A 8 -6.71 -7.16 -19.72
CA GLY A 8 -5.54 -6.48 -20.29
C GLY A 8 -4.61 -5.96 -19.20
N GLU A 9 -3.31 -6.19 -19.34
CA GLU A 9 -2.27 -5.98 -18.31
C GLU A 9 -2.47 -4.68 -17.49
N PRO A 10 -2.79 -3.51 -18.09
CA PRO A 10 -3.05 -2.28 -17.31
C PRO A 10 -4.26 -2.33 -16.37
N LEU A 11 -5.30 -3.09 -16.73
CA LEU A 11 -6.51 -3.25 -15.91
C LEU A 11 -6.27 -4.22 -14.75
N ALA A 12 -5.42 -5.25 -14.94
CA ALA A 12 -5.05 -6.17 -13.87
C ALA A 12 -4.28 -5.46 -12.74
N HIS A 13 -3.31 -4.60 -13.08
CA HIS A 13 -2.55 -3.82 -12.09
C HIS A 13 -3.46 -2.89 -11.29
N ARG A 14 -4.39 -2.17 -11.94
CA ARG A 14 -5.35 -1.27 -11.27
C ARG A 14 -6.28 -2.01 -10.32
N LEU A 15 -6.86 -3.12 -10.78
CA LEU A 15 -7.77 -3.93 -9.95
C LEU A 15 -7.03 -4.49 -8.74
N SER A 16 -5.82 -5.02 -8.94
CA SER A 16 -4.97 -5.51 -7.85
C SER A 16 -4.68 -4.41 -6.82
N SER A 17 -4.30 -3.20 -7.25
CA SER A 17 -4.05 -2.09 -6.34
C SER A 17 -5.30 -1.64 -5.57
N LEU A 18 -6.47 -1.59 -6.23
CA LEU A 18 -7.74 -1.31 -5.56
C LEU A 18 -8.09 -2.38 -4.54
N THR A 19 -7.92 -3.66 -4.87
CA THR A 19 -8.11 -4.77 -3.95
C THR A 19 -7.16 -4.67 -2.76
N ALA A 20 -5.88 -4.34 -2.98
CA ALA A 20 -4.91 -4.14 -1.91
C ALA A 20 -5.31 -3.00 -0.97
N ILE A 21 -5.73 -1.85 -1.51
CA ILE A 21 -6.25 -0.71 -0.74
C ILE A 21 -7.45 -1.14 0.12
N ALA A 22 -8.41 -1.86 -0.47
CA ALA A 22 -9.60 -2.32 0.23
C ALA A 22 -9.27 -3.31 1.36
N LEU A 23 -8.39 -4.29 1.08
CA LEU A 23 -7.95 -5.29 2.06
C LEU A 23 -7.18 -4.67 3.21
N TRP A 24 -6.25 -3.75 2.94
CA TRP A 24 -5.53 -3.03 4.00
C TRP A 24 -6.47 -2.19 4.86
N THR A 25 -7.49 -1.59 4.24
CA THR A 25 -8.53 -0.84 4.95
C THR A 25 -9.35 -1.75 5.86
N ALA A 26 -9.85 -2.87 5.33
CA ALA A 26 -10.59 -3.87 6.10
C ALA A 26 -9.75 -4.44 7.25
N PHE A 27 -8.49 -4.80 6.99
CA PHE A 27 -7.55 -5.26 7.99
C PHE A 27 -7.37 -4.23 9.12
N THR A 28 -7.14 -2.97 8.76
CA THR A 28 -6.92 -1.90 9.75
C THR A 28 -8.14 -1.63 10.61
N LEU A 29 -9.34 -1.69 10.02
CA LEU A 29 -10.59 -1.61 10.77
C LEU A 29 -10.77 -2.79 11.72
N MET A 30 -10.44 -4.01 11.27
CA MET A 30 -10.50 -5.23 12.09
C MET A 30 -9.57 -5.15 13.30
N VAL A 31 -8.34 -4.62 13.13
CA VAL A 31 -7.36 -4.50 14.23
C VAL A 31 -7.44 -3.16 14.97
N TRP A 32 -8.31 -2.24 14.57
CA TRP A 32 -8.34 -0.85 15.04
C TRP A 32 -8.32 -0.72 16.56
N ASN A 33 -9.19 -1.49 17.23
CA ASN A 33 -9.31 -1.46 18.69
C ASN A 33 -8.04 -1.96 19.39
N ARG A 34 -7.29 -2.88 18.76
CA ARG A 34 -6.02 -3.40 19.28
C ARG A 34 -4.86 -2.43 19.07
N LEU A 35 -4.91 -1.60 18.02
CA LEU A 35 -3.90 -0.57 17.77
C LEU A 35 -3.93 0.57 18.81
N ALA A 36 -5.03 0.67 19.56
CA ALA A 36 -5.24 1.68 20.60
C ALA A 36 -4.95 3.11 20.13
N ILE A 37 -5.30 3.40 18.87
CA ILE A 37 -5.13 4.72 18.26
C ILE A 37 -6.13 5.69 18.88
N ASN A 38 -5.66 6.47 19.85
CA ASN A 38 -6.46 7.42 20.63
C ASN A 38 -6.10 8.88 20.36
N SER A 39 -5.06 9.14 19.57
CA SER A 39 -4.56 10.47 19.27
C SER A 39 -4.01 10.56 17.86
N LEU A 40 -4.01 11.79 17.32
CA LEU A 40 -3.45 12.10 16.00
C LEU A 40 -1.98 11.65 15.90
N LYS A 41 -1.18 11.92 16.94
CA LYS A 41 0.23 11.53 17.00
C LYS A 41 0.40 10.01 16.90
N ARG A 42 -0.43 9.24 17.60
CA ARG A 42 -0.36 7.76 17.56
C ARG A 42 -0.79 7.21 16.20
N ALA A 43 -1.82 7.80 15.57
CA ALA A 43 -2.23 7.43 14.21
C ALA A 43 -1.09 7.63 13.20
N ILE A 44 -0.42 8.79 13.25
CA ILE A 44 0.73 9.09 12.40
C ILE A 44 1.88 8.11 12.66
N LEU A 45 2.19 7.81 13.93
CA LEU A 45 3.29 6.91 14.28
C LEU A 45 3.04 5.48 13.78
N VAL A 46 1.81 4.97 13.94
CA VAL A 46 1.43 3.64 13.43
C VAL A 46 1.54 3.61 11.91
N GLY A 47 0.99 4.62 11.22
CA GLY A 47 1.06 4.72 9.76
C GLY A 47 2.49 4.82 9.23
N ALA A 48 3.31 5.71 9.81
CA ALA A 48 4.72 5.84 9.46
C ALA A 48 5.50 4.54 9.73
N GLY A 49 5.22 3.88 10.85
CA GLY A 49 5.82 2.59 11.19
C GLY A 49 5.49 1.50 10.16
N TRP A 50 4.23 1.41 9.73
CA TRP A 50 3.82 0.48 8.68
C TRP A 50 4.46 0.82 7.34
N PHE A 51 4.45 2.08 6.92
CA PHE A 51 5.09 2.52 5.68
C PHE A 51 6.58 2.13 5.65
N VAL A 52 7.32 2.46 6.71
CA VAL A 52 8.75 2.13 6.81
C VAL A 52 8.96 0.63 6.83
N ALA A 53 8.17 -0.13 7.61
CA ALA A 53 8.28 -1.57 7.65
C ALA A 53 8.02 -2.20 6.27
N THR A 54 6.99 -1.78 5.55
CA THR A 54 6.68 -2.25 4.20
C THR A 54 7.80 -1.90 3.23
N LEU A 55 8.31 -0.67 3.26
CA LEU A 55 9.42 -0.25 2.40
C LEU A 55 10.70 -1.07 2.67
N LEU A 56 11.01 -1.36 3.93
CA LEU A 56 12.15 -2.19 4.31
C LEU A 56 11.97 -3.64 3.83
N VAL A 57 10.82 -4.26 4.09
CA VAL A 57 10.52 -5.62 3.62
C VAL A 57 10.60 -5.69 2.11
N GLU A 58 10.02 -4.72 1.41
CA GLU A 58 10.06 -4.69 -0.04
C GLU A 58 11.49 -4.57 -0.55
N THR A 59 12.25 -3.57 -0.07
CA THR A 59 13.58 -3.28 -0.59
C THR A 59 14.56 -4.41 -0.31
N PHE A 60 14.52 -4.99 0.90
CA PHE A 60 15.54 -5.95 1.35
C PHE A 60 15.14 -7.42 1.20
N LEU A 61 13.84 -7.73 1.09
CA LEU A 61 13.38 -9.12 0.94
C LEU A 61 12.77 -9.39 -0.43
N ILE A 62 11.85 -8.53 -0.89
CA ILE A 62 11.09 -8.79 -2.12
C ILE A 62 11.93 -8.43 -3.35
N ASN A 63 12.55 -7.25 -3.35
CA ASN A 63 13.26 -6.68 -4.48
C ASN A 63 14.76 -6.97 -4.46
N ARG A 64 15.21 -7.95 -3.67
CA ARG A 64 16.63 -8.28 -3.48
C ARG A 64 17.37 -8.61 -4.79
N ASP A 65 16.64 -9.12 -5.77
CA ASP A 65 17.15 -9.57 -7.06
C ASP A 65 16.96 -8.51 -8.16
N LEU A 66 16.35 -7.35 -7.83
CA LEU A 66 16.09 -6.26 -8.76
C LEU A 66 17.14 -5.15 -8.63
N THR A 67 17.44 -4.52 -9.75
CA THR A 67 18.21 -3.28 -9.78
C THR A 67 17.35 -2.11 -9.27
N TRP A 68 18.01 -1.05 -8.77
CA TRP A 68 17.30 0.16 -8.35
C TRP A 68 16.45 0.79 -9.46
N SER A 69 16.85 0.64 -10.72
CA SER A 69 16.06 1.12 -11.86
C SER A 69 14.75 0.35 -12.04
N GLU A 70 14.78 -0.98 -11.86
CA GLU A 70 13.61 -1.84 -11.93
C GLU A 70 12.67 -1.59 -10.74
N VAL A 71 13.23 -1.40 -9.55
CA VAL A 71 12.45 -1.01 -8.37
C VAL A 71 11.76 0.33 -8.60
N LEU A 72 12.45 1.35 -9.10
CA LEU A 72 11.84 2.65 -9.39
C LEU A 72 10.74 2.57 -10.46
N GLN A 73 10.84 1.62 -11.40
CA GLN A 73 9.80 1.37 -12.39
C GLN A 73 8.48 0.93 -11.76
N THR A 74 8.50 0.15 -10.68
CA THR A 74 7.28 -0.27 -9.97
C THR A 74 6.55 0.87 -9.26
N TYR A 75 7.16 2.06 -9.22
CA TYR A 75 6.55 3.28 -8.69
C TYR A 75 6.09 4.24 -9.80
N ASN A 76 6.31 3.91 -11.07
CA ASN A 76 5.96 4.77 -12.18
C ASN A 76 4.47 4.64 -12.53
N VAL A 77 3.66 5.49 -11.91
CA VAL A 77 2.21 5.55 -12.15
C VAL A 77 1.88 5.84 -13.62
N SER A 78 2.72 6.60 -14.32
CA SER A 78 2.55 6.88 -15.77
C SER A 78 2.75 5.63 -16.62
N ALA A 79 3.50 4.64 -16.14
CA ALA A 79 3.64 3.33 -16.76
C ALA A 79 2.51 2.35 -16.37
N GLY A 80 1.56 2.77 -15.53
CA GLY A 80 0.48 1.92 -15.03
C GLY A 80 0.80 1.15 -13.76
N GLU A 81 1.93 1.45 -13.10
CA GLU A 81 2.32 0.83 -11.84
C GLU A 81 1.78 1.62 -10.65
N PHE A 82 0.81 1.06 -9.95
CA PHE A 82 0.08 1.73 -8.85
C PHE A 82 0.56 1.31 -7.46
N TRP A 83 1.63 0.51 -7.38
CA TRP A 83 2.12 0.03 -6.09
C TRP A 83 2.53 1.16 -5.15
N GLY A 84 3.16 2.22 -5.68
CA GLY A 84 3.46 3.43 -4.91
C GLY A 84 2.23 4.07 -4.26
N VAL A 85 1.08 4.02 -4.94
CA VAL A 85 -0.20 4.53 -4.39
C VAL A 85 -0.67 3.65 -3.23
N VAL A 86 -0.54 2.33 -3.35
CA VAL A 86 -0.86 1.37 -2.28
C VAL A 86 0.04 1.62 -1.07
N LEU A 87 1.35 1.81 -1.28
CA LEU A 87 2.31 2.06 -0.20
C LEU A 87 1.99 3.36 0.56
N ILE A 88 1.72 4.44 -0.17
CA ILE A 88 1.28 5.71 0.43
C ILE A 88 -0.02 5.51 1.22
N TRP A 89 -0.98 4.74 0.67
CA TRP A 89 -2.23 4.44 1.36
C TRP A 89 -2.01 3.68 2.66
N ILE A 90 -1.14 2.65 2.67
CA ILE A 90 -0.79 1.91 3.90
C ILE A 90 -0.32 2.86 5.01
N GLY A 91 0.52 3.84 4.66
CA GLY A 91 1.01 4.83 5.61
C GLY A 91 -0.04 5.84 6.06
N LEU A 92 -0.91 6.31 5.16
CA LEU A 92 -1.91 7.34 5.46
C LEU A 92 -3.20 6.81 6.10
N MET A 93 -3.52 5.55 5.87
CA MET A 93 -4.79 4.96 6.25
C MET A 93 -5.11 5.04 7.76
N PRO A 94 -4.16 4.79 8.70
CA PRO A 94 -4.43 4.99 10.12
C PRO A 94 -4.86 6.43 10.46
N LEU A 95 -4.26 7.42 9.79
CA LEU A 95 -4.61 8.82 9.94
C LEU A 95 -6.02 9.12 9.37
N VAL A 96 -6.33 8.60 8.19
CA VAL A 96 -7.65 8.77 7.56
C VAL A 96 -8.76 8.19 8.44
N ILE A 97 -8.61 6.95 8.90
CA ILE A 97 -9.61 6.29 9.74
C ILE A 97 -9.76 7.02 11.09
N TYR A 98 -8.66 7.52 11.68
CA TYR A 98 -8.72 8.32 12.90
C TYR A 98 -9.55 9.59 12.71
N ARG A 99 -9.37 10.31 11.60
CA ARG A 99 -10.15 11.51 11.27
C ARG A 99 -11.62 11.19 11.06
N VAL A 100 -11.94 10.12 10.33
CA VAL A 100 -13.33 9.69 10.08
C VAL A 100 -14.05 9.28 11.36
N LYS A 101 -13.37 8.59 12.29
CA LYS A 101 -13.97 8.17 13.57
C LYS A 101 -14.11 9.28 14.61
N LYS A 102 -13.42 10.41 14.43
CA LYS A 102 -13.45 11.56 15.35
C LYS A 102 -14.39 12.68 14.87
N SER A 103 -14.72 12.69 13.57
CA SER A 103 -15.74 13.56 12.99
C SER A 103 -17.13 13.14 13.41
#